data_AF-A0A1B8HMP6-F1
#
_entry.id   AF-A0A1B8HMP6-F1
#
_cell.length_a   1.000
_cell.length_b   1.000
_cell.length_c   1.000
_cell.angle_alpha   90.00
_cell.angle_beta   90.00
_cell.angle_gamma   90.00
#
_symmetry.space_group_name_H-M   'P 1'
#
loop_
_entity.id
_entity.type
_entity.pdbx_description
1 polymer ?
#
loop_
_entity_poly.entity_id
_entity_poly.type
_entity_poly.pdbx_seq_one_letter_code
_entity_poly.pdbx_strand_id
1 'polypeptide(L)'
;MSITITEHEPFGALLGYAPGGVAIYSSDYDSMTDAQKEDDISFRSYIGNEYMGYKWQCVEFSRRFLYLNYGMVFTDVGMAHEIFSLRFLRHVTDDGILPLHAFANGSRRKPVAGSLLIWQACGEFERTGHVAVITQVCDGKVRVAEQNVIHHKLPQGQQWTRELPMTTENGCYTLTDTFSDTHILGWMIQTDDDEHAYHEPAINPELLTLHAARLSDNADFTGTWLNEADPLEQTYINAKKGCILNADPHEYFTISDTAEHALIQATNEVHLMYLHATEKVLKDDNLLKLFNIPEILWPRLRRSWQGRRHDMVTGRLDFCMDERGLKVYEYNADSASCHTEASLIIKRWAEQGGLTEGRDPGEDLRDILTDTWKHTSAKPFIHIMQDNDGEENYHALFMAQTIIAAGYGCRIIHGLDELTWNETGQVIDGEGRVLQCVWKTWAWETALEQLRKESENDRTHSVLPIRTGHPHHNDVRLIDVLLRPEISVFEPLWTVIPGNKAILPILWSLFPHHPYLLDTEFDISDELRRTGYAVKPIAGRCGDNIGLVDSGDKMLDETHGNFGGQENVYQQLWCLPKVAQRYIQVCTFTVGGHYGGVCLRSDPSLVIKKESAIEPLRVLDDKAFLAQS
;
A
#
# COMPACT_ATOMS: atom_id res chain seq x y z
N MET A 1 1.20 -55.52 -4.05
CA MET A 1 0.53 -54.34 -3.46
C MET A 1 1.42 -53.87 -2.32
N SER A 2 2.20 -52.81 -2.54
CA SER A 2 2.88 -52.10 -1.46
C SER A 2 2.21 -50.74 -1.38
N ILE A 3 1.32 -50.58 -0.40
CA ILE A 3 0.76 -49.29 -0.04
C ILE A 3 1.86 -48.62 0.78
N THR A 4 2.74 -47.88 0.11
CA THR A 4 3.57 -46.88 0.81
C THR A 4 2.62 -45.77 1.20
N ILE A 5 2.18 -45.78 2.46
CA ILE A 5 1.63 -44.61 3.11
C ILE A 5 2.81 -43.63 3.18
N THR A 6 2.91 -42.70 2.22
CA THR A 6 3.82 -41.55 2.35
C THR A 6 3.26 -40.69 3.47
N GLU A 7 3.77 -40.91 4.68
CA GLU A 7 3.47 -40.08 5.84
C GLU A 7 3.82 -38.62 5.50
N HIS A 8 2.83 -37.74 5.63
CA HIS A 8 3.08 -36.30 5.57
C HIS A 8 3.94 -35.91 6.77
N GLU A 9 4.95 -35.09 6.52
CA GLU A 9 5.76 -34.49 7.57
C GLU A 9 5.01 -33.30 8.18
N PRO A 10 5.16 -33.06 9.49
CA PRO A 10 4.44 -31.97 10.15
C PRO A 10 4.85 -30.61 9.60
N PHE A 11 3.99 -29.61 9.82
CA PHE A 11 4.20 -28.23 9.42
C PHE A 11 5.59 -27.72 9.82
N GLY A 12 6.29 -27.11 8.87
CA GLY A 12 7.64 -26.58 9.07
C GLY A 12 8.76 -27.62 9.09
N ALA A 13 8.45 -28.91 8.92
CA ALA A 13 9.48 -29.92 8.70
C ALA A 13 10.22 -29.66 7.38
N LEU A 14 11.56 -29.76 7.42
CA LEU A 14 12.40 -29.66 6.23
C LEU A 14 12.22 -30.91 5.36
N LEU A 15 11.73 -30.72 4.14
CA LEU A 15 11.52 -31.79 3.17
C LEU A 15 12.75 -32.02 2.28
N GLY A 16 13.52 -30.97 2.01
CA GLY A 16 14.71 -31.00 1.17
C GLY A 16 15.12 -29.60 0.71
N TYR A 17 15.86 -29.53 -0.39
CA TYR A 17 16.39 -28.26 -0.91
C TYR A 17 16.25 -28.17 -2.43
N ALA A 18 15.85 -27.02 -2.95
CA ALA A 18 15.97 -26.67 -4.35
C ALA A 18 17.41 -26.21 -4.69
N PRO A 19 17.74 -25.95 -5.98
CA PRO A 19 19.05 -25.42 -6.37
C PRO A 19 19.42 -24.15 -5.60
N GLY A 20 20.71 -23.98 -5.31
CA GLY A 20 21.20 -22.90 -4.45
C GLY A 20 21.06 -23.16 -2.94
N GLY A 21 20.52 -24.32 -2.55
CA GLY A 21 20.33 -24.65 -1.12
C GLY A 21 19.10 -23.99 -0.51
N VAL A 22 18.11 -23.65 -1.33
CA VAL A 22 16.85 -23.04 -0.87
C VAL A 22 15.95 -24.13 -0.26
N ALA A 23 15.69 -24.05 1.04
CA ALA A 23 14.91 -25.06 1.76
C ALA A 23 13.46 -25.15 1.27
N ILE A 24 12.92 -26.37 1.27
CA ILE A 24 11.51 -26.69 1.00
C ILE A 24 10.92 -27.26 2.29
N TYR A 25 9.86 -26.65 2.81
CA TYR A 25 9.21 -27.05 4.05
C TYR A 25 7.81 -27.63 3.81
N SER A 26 7.35 -28.47 4.74
CA SER A 26 5.96 -28.91 4.80
C SER A 26 5.05 -27.76 5.17
N SER A 27 3.97 -27.57 4.41
CA SER A 27 2.88 -26.64 4.71
C SER A 27 1.61 -27.35 5.21
N ASP A 28 1.75 -28.51 5.85
CA ASP A 28 0.62 -29.30 6.35
C ASP A 28 0.01 -28.69 7.63
N TYR A 29 -0.89 -27.72 7.47
CA TYR A 29 -1.53 -27.00 8.59
C TYR A 29 -2.39 -27.90 9.50
N ASP A 30 -2.82 -29.08 9.02
CA ASP A 30 -3.62 -30.01 9.81
C ASP A 30 -2.79 -30.64 10.94
N SER A 31 -1.47 -30.66 10.78
CA SER A 31 -0.53 -31.13 11.81
C SER A 31 -0.26 -30.12 12.93
N MET A 32 -0.75 -28.88 12.82
CA MET A 32 -0.52 -27.82 13.81
C MET A 32 -1.55 -27.85 14.95
N THR A 33 -1.10 -27.49 16.16
CA THR A 33 -2.00 -27.29 17.31
C THR A 33 -2.73 -25.94 17.22
N ASP A 34 -3.92 -25.82 17.84
CA ASP A 34 -4.71 -24.59 17.84
C ASP A 34 -3.94 -23.39 18.41
N ALA A 35 -3.15 -23.61 19.47
CA ALA A 35 -2.29 -22.58 20.06
C ALA A 35 -1.21 -22.06 19.09
N GLN A 36 -0.76 -22.86 18.13
CA GLN A 36 0.17 -22.42 17.08
C GLN A 36 -0.55 -21.69 15.94
N LYS A 37 -1.83 -21.95 15.72
CA LYS A 37 -2.66 -21.28 14.72
C LYS A 37 -3.08 -19.88 15.17
N GLU A 38 -3.24 -19.66 16.47
CA GLU A 38 -3.64 -18.37 17.06
C GLU A 38 -2.51 -17.31 17.07
N ASP A 39 -1.24 -17.69 16.90
CA ASP A 39 -0.10 -16.77 16.83
C ASP A 39 0.27 -16.45 15.36
N ASP A 40 -0.56 -15.61 14.71
CA ASP A 40 -0.46 -15.26 13.29
C ASP A 40 0.93 -14.70 12.88
N ILE A 41 1.58 -14.00 13.81
CA ILE A 41 2.94 -13.42 13.63
C ILE A 41 3.96 -14.52 13.31
N SER A 42 3.76 -15.72 13.86
CA SER A 42 4.66 -16.86 13.64
C SER A 42 4.65 -17.35 12.19
N PHE A 43 3.60 -17.05 11.41
CA PHE A 43 3.45 -17.51 10.03
C PHE A 43 4.13 -16.61 8.99
N ARG A 44 4.50 -15.37 9.30
CA ARG A 44 5.25 -14.55 8.33
C ARG A 44 6.70 -15.03 8.22
N SER A 45 7.18 -15.21 6.99
CA SER A 45 8.55 -15.58 6.66
C SER A 45 9.33 -14.33 6.24
N TYR A 46 10.48 -14.09 6.86
CA TYR A 46 11.36 -12.96 6.54
C TYR A 46 12.81 -13.45 6.37
N ILE A 47 13.56 -12.77 5.50
CA ILE A 47 15.02 -12.84 5.47
C ILE A 47 15.56 -11.42 5.65
N GLY A 48 16.20 -11.17 6.79
CA GLY A 48 16.48 -9.78 7.20
C GLY A 48 15.16 -9.02 7.40
N ASN A 49 15.01 -7.88 6.71
CA ASN A 49 13.77 -7.08 6.71
C ASN A 49 12.87 -7.35 5.50
N GLU A 50 13.21 -8.31 4.65
CA GLU A 50 12.48 -8.60 3.43
C GLU A 50 11.44 -9.70 3.67
N TYR A 51 10.17 -9.37 3.40
CA TYR A 51 9.05 -10.30 3.53
C TYR A 51 9.04 -11.31 2.39
N MET A 52 9.11 -12.60 2.74
CA MET A 52 9.12 -13.70 1.79
C MET A 52 7.70 -14.20 1.50
N GLY A 53 6.79 -14.17 2.47
CA GLY A 53 5.43 -14.70 2.34
C GLY A 53 4.96 -15.43 3.60
N TYR A 54 3.76 -16.03 3.53
CA TYR A 54 3.25 -16.88 4.59
C TYR A 54 3.89 -18.28 4.58
N LYS A 55 4.34 -18.75 5.74
CA LYS A 55 4.89 -20.09 5.96
C LYS A 55 3.79 -21.14 5.81
N TRP A 56 3.92 -22.16 4.97
CA TRP A 56 4.98 -22.41 3.98
C TRP A 56 4.34 -22.52 2.59
N GLN A 57 3.71 -21.44 2.17
CA GLN A 57 2.95 -21.34 0.94
C GLN A 57 3.86 -21.38 -0.31
N CYS A 58 3.26 -21.65 -1.46
CA CYS A 58 3.95 -21.70 -2.76
C CYS A 58 4.54 -20.33 -3.15
N VAL A 59 3.83 -19.24 -2.84
CA VAL A 59 4.29 -17.86 -3.04
C VAL A 59 5.53 -17.57 -2.20
N GLU A 60 5.54 -17.99 -0.93
CA GLU A 60 6.66 -17.81 -0.01
C GLU A 60 7.94 -18.45 -0.54
N PHE A 61 7.84 -19.70 -0.99
CA PHE A 61 8.97 -20.43 -1.57
C PHE A 61 9.50 -19.73 -2.81
N SER A 62 8.60 -19.34 -3.71
CA SER A 62 8.99 -18.76 -5.00
C SER A 62 9.67 -17.40 -4.83
N ARG A 63 9.16 -16.55 -3.94
CA ARG A 63 9.79 -15.27 -3.59
C ARG A 63 11.16 -15.49 -2.92
N ARG A 64 11.24 -16.40 -1.95
CA ARG A 64 12.49 -16.75 -1.26
C ARG A 64 13.53 -17.36 -2.20
N PHE A 65 13.12 -18.17 -3.16
CA PHE A 65 14.02 -18.75 -4.17
C PHE A 65 14.64 -17.65 -5.03
N LEU A 66 13.84 -16.72 -5.54
CA LEU A 66 14.35 -15.60 -6.34
C LEU A 66 15.26 -14.68 -5.51
N TYR A 67 14.90 -14.43 -4.26
CA TYR A 67 15.69 -13.58 -3.37
C TYR A 67 17.07 -14.18 -3.11
N LEU A 68 17.14 -15.45 -2.69
CA LEU A 68 18.40 -16.09 -2.32
C LEU A 68 19.32 -16.36 -3.51
N ASN A 69 18.77 -16.68 -4.69
CA ASN A 69 19.57 -17.01 -5.87
C ASN A 69 19.89 -15.79 -6.74
N TYR A 70 19.01 -14.79 -6.78
CA TYR A 70 19.10 -13.68 -7.74
C TYR A 70 19.00 -12.29 -7.10
N GLY A 71 18.72 -12.19 -5.79
CA GLY A 71 18.53 -10.90 -5.12
C GLY A 71 17.26 -10.15 -5.55
N MET A 72 16.29 -10.87 -6.13
CA MET A 72 15.07 -10.30 -6.71
C MET A 72 13.83 -10.76 -5.96
N VAL A 73 12.81 -9.90 -5.90
CA VAL A 73 11.48 -10.24 -5.36
C VAL A 73 10.38 -9.69 -6.27
N PHE A 74 9.27 -10.42 -6.38
CA PHE A 74 8.03 -9.87 -6.94
C PHE A 74 7.20 -9.25 -5.80
N THR A 75 6.30 -8.32 -6.17
CA THR A 75 5.42 -7.61 -5.23
C THR A 75 4.50 -8.55 -4.44
N ASP A 76 3.77 -8.02 -3.47
CA ASP A 76 2.79 -8.84 -2.76
C ASP A 76 1.53 -9.08 -3.58
N VAL A 77 1.02 -10.30 -3.46
CA VAL A 77 -0.13 -10.83 -4.20
C VAL A 77 -1.00 -11.58 -3.19
N GLY A 78 -2.32 -11.47 -3.31
CA GLY A 78 -3.24 -12.23 -2.48
C GLY A 78 -3.22 -13.70 -2.85
N MET A 79 -3.18 -14.00 -4.15
CA MET A 79 -3.25 -15.36 -4.69
C MET A 79 -2.10 -15.63 -5.68
N ALA A 80 -1.67 -16.89 -5.76
CA ALA A 80 -0.50 -17.26 -6.56
C ALA A 80 -0.69 -17.02 -8.08
N HIS A 81 -1.92 -17.13 -8.59
CA HIS A 81 -2.20 -16.91 -10.01
C HIS A 81 -1.97 -15.45 -10.45
N GLU A 82 -2.14 -14.48 -9.54
CA GLU A 82 -1.99 -13.04 -9.80
C GLU A 82 -0.55 -12.67 -10.18
N ILE A 83 0.43 -13.51 -9.79
CA ILE A 83 1.84 -13.33 -10.18
C ILE A 83 1.97 -13.23 -11.71
N PHE A 84 1.13 -13.94 -12.46
CA PHE A 84 1.18 -13.94 -13.93
C PHE A 84 0.84 -12.57 -14.55
N SER A 85 0.17 -11.68 -13.82
CA SER A 85 -0.17 -10.32 -14.27
C SER A 85 0.94 -9.31 -13.96
N LEU A 86 1.93 -9.67 -13.14
CA LEU A 86 3.07 -8.81 -12.83
C LEU A 86 3.99 -8.61 -14.04
N ARG A 87 4.61 -7.42 -14.14
CA ARG A 87 5.51 -7.06 -15.27
C ARG A 87 6.90 -6.61 -14.85
N PHE A 88 7.20 -6.66 -13.56
CA PHE A 88 8.53 -6.34 -13.06
C PHE A 88 8.89 -7.13 -11.79
N LEU A 89 10.18 -7.17 -11.50
CA LEU A 89 10.75 -7.60 -10.22
C LEU A 89 11.51 -6.43 -9.59
N ARG A 90 11.53 -6.36 -8.26
CA ARG A 90 12.41 -5.46 -7.53
C ARG A 90 13.73 -6.18 -7.23
N HIS A 91 14.84 -5.54 -7.59
CA HIS A 91 16.17 -5.94 -7.16
C HIS A 91 16.46 -5.32 -5.79
N VAL A 92 16.65 -6.15 -4.77
CA VAL A 92 16.62 -5.69 -3.37
C VAL A 92 17.82 -4.84 -2.99
N THR A 93 18.97 -5.04 -3.63
CA THR A 93 20.22 -4.37 -3.21
C THR A 93 20.31 -2.89 -3.60
N ASP A 94 19.63 -2.50 -4.68
CA ASP A 94 19.65 -1.12 -5.21
C ASP A 94 18.26 -0.56 -5.54
N ASP A 95 17.20 -1.32 -5.23
CA ASP A 95 15.81 -1.04 -5.57
C ASP A 95 15.53 -0.85 -7.07
N GLY A 96 16.39 -1.39 -7.92
CA GLY A 96 16.15 -1.43 -9.35
C GLY A 96 14.84 -2.17 -9.68
N ILE A 97 14.08 -1.61 -10.62
CA ILE A 97 12.93 -2.30 -11.21
C ILE A 97 13.41 -2.99 -12.49
N LEU A 98 13.29 -4.32 -12.53
CA LEU A 98 13.72 -5.17 -13.64
C LEU A 98 12.51 -5.68 -14.42
N PRO A 99 12.54 -5.67 -15.77
CA PRO A 99 11.41 -6.16 -16.56
C PRO A 99 11.22 -7.67 -16.37
N LEU A 100 9.94 -8.06 -16.26
CA LEU A 100 9.47 -9.43 -16.14
C LEU A 100 8.40 -9.67 -17.19
N HIS A 101 8.64 -10.62 -18.09
CA HIS A 101 7.69 -10.96 -19.14
C HIS A 101 7.02 -12.29 -18.86
N ALA A 102 5.70 -12.33 -19.01
CA ALA A 102 4.90 -13.53 -18.98
C ALA A 102 4.86 -14.18 -20.38
N PHE A 103 4.80 -15.51 -20.44
CA PHE A 103 4.69 -16.27 -21.68
C PHE A 103 3.63 -17.34 -21.47
N ALA A 104 2.55 -17.28 -22.25
CA ALA A 104 1.45 -18.24 -22.15
C ALA A 104 1.93 -19.67 -22.43
N ASN A 105 1.31 -20.66 -21.78
CA ASN A 105 1.57 -22.05 -22.09
C ASN A 105 1.26 -22.34 -23.58
N GLY A 106 2.17 -22.99 -24.30
CA GLY A 106 2.13 -23.07 -25.76
C GLY A 106 2.86 -21.93 -26.47
N SER A 107 3.59 -21.07 -25.76
CA SER A 107 4.39 -19.99 -26.37
C SER A 107 5.59 -20.52 -27.18
N ARG A 108 6.04 -19.71 -28.14
CA ARG A 108 7.29 -19.92 -28.88
C ARG A 108 8.52 -19.62 -28.04
N ARG A 109 8.39 -18.84 -26.95
CA ARG A 109 9.48 -18.60 -26.01
C ARG A 109 9.66 -19.84 -25.14
N LYS A 110 10.76 -20.59 -25.30
CA LYS A 110 11.05 -21.75 -24.46
C LYS A 110 11.17 -21.36 -22.97
N PRO A 111 10.61 -22.13 -22.02
CA PRO A 111 10.89 -21.92 -20.59
C PRO A 111 12.37 -22.15 -20.31
N VAL A 112 12.90 -21.48 -19.28
CA VAL A 112 14.30 -21.60 -18.84
C VAL A 112 14.37 -21.94 -17.35
N ALA A 113 15.52 -22.47 -16.91
CA ALA A 113 15.75 -22.66 -15.48
C ALA A 113 15.77 -21.31 -14.76
N GLY A 114 15.13 -21.23 -13.60
CA GLY A 114 14.88 -20.01 -12.85
C GLY A 114 13.55 -19.33 -13.15
N SER A 115 12.85 -19.70 -14.23
CA SER A 115 11.52 -19.15 -14.54
C SER A 115 10.50 -19.48 -13.44
N LEU A 116 9.64 -18.50 -13.13
CA LEU A 116 8.40 -18.76 -12.39
C LEU A 116 7.42 -19.48 -13.33
N LEU A 117 6.69 -20.46 -12.82
CA LEU A 117 5.64 -21.20 -13.53
C LEU A 117 4.34 -21.04 -12.77
N ILE A 118 3.30 -20.52 -13.44
CA ILE A 118 2.05 -20.10 -12.80
C ILE A 118 0.87 -20.94 -13.27
N TRP A 119 -0.02 -21.27 -12.35
CA TRP A 119 -1.30 -21.94 -12.59
C TRP A 119 -2.47 -21.03 -12.25
N GLN A 120 -3.53 -21.17 -13.04
CA GLN A 120 -4.83 -20.53 -12.80
C GLN A 120 -5.51 -21.13 -11.56
N ALA A 121 -6.38 -20.35 -10.92
CA ALA A 121 -7.25 -20.83 -9.85
C ALA A 121 -8.36 -21.78 -10.39
N CYS A 122 -8.06 -23.07 -10.48
CA CYS A 122 -9.02 -24.12 -10.83
C CYS A 122 -8.55 -25.52 -10.39
N GLY A 123 -9.49 -26.47 -10.31
CA GLY A 123 -9.20 -27.87 -10.00
C GLY A 123 -8.51 -28.05 -8.65
N GLU A 124 -7.41 -28.81 -8.63
CA GLU A 124 -6.53 -28.98 -7.46
C GLU A 124 -6.11 -27.65 -6.80
N PHE A 125 -6.03 -26.56 -7.58
CA PHE A 125 -5.62 -25.24 -7.12
C PHE A 125 -6.80 -24.26 -7.08
N GLU A 126 -7.98 -24.74 -6.73
CA GLU A 126 -9.19 -23.92 -6.61
C GLU A 126 -8.93 -22.69 -5.73
N ARG A 127 -9.43 -21.52 -6.18
CA ARG A 127 -9.29 -20.20 -5.55
C ARG A 127 -7.88 -19.60 -5.56
N THR A 128 -6.84 -20.36 -5.21
CA THR A 128 -5.49 -19.79 -5.04
C THR A 128 -4.68 -19.74 -6.33
N GLY A 129 -4.92 -20.68 -7.24
CA GLY A 129 -3.91 -21.02 -8.26
C GLY A 129 -2.64 -21.57 -7.62
N HIS A 130 -1.54 -21.58 -8.37
CA HIS A 130 -0.27 -22.10 -7.88
C HIS A 130 0.94 -21.42 -8.53
N VAL A 131 2.09 -21.45 -7.84
CA VAL A 131 3.37 -21.00 -8.38
C VAL A 131 4.49 -21.97 -8.02
N ALA A 132 5.32 -22.30 -9.00
CA ALA A 132 6.52 -23.10 -8.84
C ALA A 132 7.71 -22.43 -9.54
N VAL A 133 8.93 -22.92 -9.25
CA VAL A 133 10.14 -22.51 -9.97
C VAL A 133 10.64 -23.64 -10.85
N ILE A 134 10.87 -23.36 -12.14
CA ILE A 134 11.51 -24.30 -13.06
C ILE A 134 12.98 -24.43 -12.69
N THR A 135 13.41 -25.62 -12.26
CA THR A 135 14.79 -25.88 -11.83
C THR A 135 15.66 -26.39 -12.97
N GLN A 136 15.09 -27.18 -13.89
CA GLN A 136 15.80 -27.76 -15.03
C GLN A 136 14.86 -27.91 -16.23
N VAL A 137 15.36 -27.63 -17.43
CA VAL A 137 14.66 -27.86 -18.70
C VAL A 137 15.37 -28.98 -19.45
N CYS A 138 14.70 -30.12 -19.58
CA CYS A 138 15.22 -31.34 -20.21
C CYS A 138 14.55 -31.57 -21.57
N ASP A 139 15.01 -32.59 -22.29
CA ASP A 139 14.31 -33.07 -23.48
C ASP A 139 12.96 -33.70 -23.08
N GLY A 140 11.87 -33.11 -23.56
CA GLY A 140 10.51 -33.62 -23.36
C GLY A 140 9.90 -33.37 -21.97
N LYS A 141 10.59 -32.66 -21.06
CA LYS A 141 10.07 -32.33 -19.72
C LYS A 141 10.79 -31.16 -19.05
N VAL A 142 10.17 -30.61 -18.01
CA VAL A 142 10.79 -29.71 -17.05
C VAL A 142 10.74 -30.31 -15.64
N ARG A 143 11.67 -29.92 -14.79
CA ARG A 143 11.66 -30.19 -13.35
C ARG A 143 11.34 -28.91 -12.61
N VAL A 144 10.46 -29.00 -11.62
CA VAL A 144 10.04 -27.85 -10.82
C VAL A 144 10.37 -28.06 -9.34
N ALA A 145 10.52 -26.98 -8.61
CA ALA A 145 10.52 -26.98 -7.14
C ALA A 145 9.40 -26.05 -6.66
N GLU A 146 8.67 -26.47 -5.63
CA GLU A 146 7.52 -25.76 -5.09
C GLU A 146 7.28 -26.13 -3.61
N GLN A 147 6.43 -25.38 -2.93
CA GLN A 147 5.87 -25.71 -1.63
C GLN A 147 4.34 -25.77 -1.73
N ASN A 148 3.68 -26.36 -0.72
CA ASN A 148 2.23 -26.51 -0.65
C ASN A 148 1.63 -27.37 -1.78
N VAL A 149 2.32 -28.47 -2.12
CA VAL A 149 1.81 -29.56 -2.99
C VAL A 149 2.22 -30.90 -2.40
N ILE A 150 3.54 -31.09 -2.19
CA ILE A 150 4.08 -32.29 -1.54
C ILE A 150 4.47 -31.97 -0.10
N HIS A 151 4.21 -32.93 0.79
CA HIS A 151 4.44 -32.80 2.24
C HIS A 151 5.34 -33.90 2.81
N HIS A 152 5.97 -34.71 1.96
CA HIS A 152 6.89 -35.78 2.37
C HIS A 152 8.35 -35.44 2.01
N LYS A 153 9.32 -36.04 2.72
CA LYS A 153 10.75 -35.81 2.46
C LYS A 153 11.13 -36.18 1.02
N LEU A 154 11.88 -35.30 0.37
CA LEU A 154 12.47 -35.53 -0.93
C LEU A 154 13.56 -36.62 -0.85
N PRO A 155 13.75 -37.42 -1.92
CA PRO A 155 14.89 -38.32 -2.01
C PRO A 155 16.22 -37.61 -1.79
N GLN A 156 17.17 -38.27 -1.15
CA GLN A 156 18.46 -37.67 -0.80
C GLN A 156 19.18 -37.13 -2.05
N GLY A 157 19.49 -35.82 -2.03
CA GLY A 157 20.18 -35.13 -3.14
C GLY A 157 19.26 -34.69 -4.28
N GLN A 158 17.97 -35.02 -4.26
CA GLN A 158 17.00 -34.52 -5.23
C GLN A 158 16.68 -33.04 -4.93
N GLN A 159 16.74 -32.20 -5.96
CA GLN A 159 16.50 -30.75 -5.86
C GLN A 159 15.30 -30.26 -6.67
N TRP A 160 14.29 -31.11 -6.80
CA TRP A 160 13.04 -30.82 -7.51
C TRP A 160 11.90 -31.64 -6.89
N THR A 161 10.68 -31.15 -6.96
CA THR A 161 9.47 -31.74 -6.38
C THR A 161 8.70 -32.58 -7.39
N ARG A 162 8.51 -32.07 -8.61
CA ARG A 162 7.78 -32.75 -9.70
C ARG A 162 8.50 -32.65 -11.04
N GLU A 163 8.19 -33.58 -11.94
CA GLU A 163 8.54 -33.48 -13.36
C GLU A 163 7.26 -33.26 -14.17
N LEU A 164 7.25 -32.27 -15.06
CA LEU A 164 6.12 -31.95 -15.92
C LEU A 164 6.49 -32.25 -17.38
N PRO A 165 5.72 -33.08 -18.12
CA PRO A 165 5.93 -33.27 -19.55
C PRO A 165 5.91 -31.96 -20.33
N MET A 166 6.82 -31.84 -21.30
CA MET A 166 6.92 -30.71 -22.21
C MET A 166 6.88 -31.23 -23.65
N THR A 167 5.85 -30.85 -24.39
CA THR A 167 5.76 -31.13 -25.83
C THR A 167 6.26 -29.94 -26.64
N THR A 168 6.74 -30.21 -27.85
CA THR A 168 7.17 -29.16 -28.78
C THR A 168 6.53 -29.41 -30.13
N GLU A 169 5.64 -28.51 -30.53
CA GLU A 169 4.88 -28.59 -31.79
C GLU A 169 5.01 -27.26 -32.53
N ASN A 170 5.47 -27.29 -33.79
CA ASN A 170 5.65 -26.09 -34.61
C ASN A 170 6.48 -24.96 -33.95
N GLY A 171 7.41 -25.30 -33.07
CA GLY A 171 8.24 -24.35 -32.31
C GLY A 171 7.57 -23.77 -31.06
N CYS A 172 6.34 -24.18 -30.74
CA CYS A 172 5.65 -23.86 -29.51
C CYS A 172 5.94 -24.92 -28.44
N TYR A 173 6.16 -24.48 -27.20
CA TYR A 173 6.43 -25.34 -26.06
C TYR A 173 5.19 -25.40 -25.18
N THR A 174 4.68 -26.60 -24.90
CA THR A 174 3.50 -26.78 -24.04
C THR A 174 3.86 -27.67 -22.87
N LEU A 175 3.61 -27.18 -21.65
CA LEU A 175 3.73 -27.95 -20.42
C LEU A 175 2.38 -28.58 -20.08
N THR A 176 2.42 -29.83 -19.63
CA THR A 176 1.25 -30.55 -19.11
C THR A 176 1.47 -30.84 -17.64
N ASP A 177 0.46 -30.54 -16.82
CA ASP A 177 0.54 -30.79 -15.38
C ASP A 177 0.37 -32.28 -15.05
N THR A 178 0.74 -32.68 -13.83
CA THR A 178 0.48 -34.03 -13.30
C THR A 178 -0.97 -34.23 -12.87
N PHE A 179 -1.68 -33.14 -12.59
CA PHE A 179 -3.12 -33.13 -12.30
C PHE A 179 -3.92 -32.96 -13.60
N SER A 180 -5.11 -33.56 -13.66
CA SER A 180 -5.95 -33.56 -14.88
C SER A 180 -6.93 -32.38 -14.97
N ASP A 181 -7.14 -31.67 -13.87
CA ASP A 181 -8.16 -30.64 -13.69
C ASP A 181 -7.56 -29.24 -13.43
N THR A 182 -6.25 -29.09 -13.55
CA THR A 182 -5.53 -27.82 -13.40
C THR A 182 -5.25 -27.16 -14.75
N HIS A 183 -4.97 -25.85 -14.71
CA HIS A 183 -4.61 -25.08 -15.91
C HIS A 183 -3.32 -24.27 -15.67
N ILE A 184 -2.26 -24.63 -16.39
CA ILE A 184 -1.02 -23.85 -16.43
C ILE A 184 -1.25 -22.61 -17.29
N LEU A 185 -1.13 -21.42 -16.69
CA LEU A 185 -1.18 -20.15 -17.41
C LEU A 185 0.05 -19.99 -18.30
N GLY A 186 1.22 -20.25 -17.75
CA GLY A 186 2.50 -20.06 -18.44
C GLY A 186 3.67 -19.85 -17.50
N TRP A 187 4.79 -19.40 -18.04
CA TRP A 187 6.01 -19.09 -17.29
C TRP A 187 6.41 -17.63 -17.43
N MET A 188 7.20 -17.14 -16.49
CA MET A 188 7.71 -15.77 -16.50
C MET A 188 9.23 -15.75 -16.46
N ILE A 189 9.81 -14.82 -17.21
CA ILE A 189 11.26 -14.65 -17.36
C ILE A 189 11.62 -13.19 -17.11
N GLN A 190 12.61 -12.96 -16.25
CA GLN A 190 13.25 -11.65 -16.13
C GLN A 190 14.17 -11.47 -17.35
N THR A 191 13.80 -10.59 -18.26
CA THR A 191 14.52 -10.33 -19.52
C THR A 191 14.09 -8.98 -20.07
N ASP A 192 14.92 -8.32 -20.87
CA ASP A 192 14.53 -7.12 -21.64
C ASP A 192 13.86 -7.49 -22.99
N ASP A 193 13.94 -8.76 -23.38
CA ASP A 193 13.39 -9.30 -24.63
C ASP A 193 11.93 -9.74 -24.47
N ASP A 194 11.02 -8.92 -24.99
CA ASP A 194 9.57 -9.13 -24.97
C ASP A 194 9.04 -9.97 -26.14
N GLU A 195 9.90 -10.53 -27.00
CA GLU A 195 9.43 -11.30 -28.15
C GLU A 195 8.65 -12.53 -27.67
N HIS A 196 7.39 -12.63 -28.14
CA HIS A 196 6.38 -13.62 -27.76
C HIS A 196 5.81 -13.49 -26.34
N ALA A 197 6.05 -12.35 -25.67
CA ALA A 197 5.43 -12.06 -24.39
C ALA A 197 3.90 -12.07 -24.50
N TYR A 198 3.27 -12.57 -23.44
CA TYR A 198 1.84 -12.52 -23.23
C TYR A 198 1.43 -11.10 -22.85
N HIS A 199 0.39 -10.60 -23.50
CA HIS A 199 -0.28 -9.37 -23.13
C HIS A 199 -1.67 -9.73 -22.61
N GLU A 200 -1.98 -9.22 -21.42
CA GLU A 200 -3.25 -9.47 -20.77
C GLU A 200 -4.39 -8.83 -21.57
N PRO A 201 -5.56 -9.49 -21.67
CA PRO A 201 -6.75 -8.88 -22.25
C PRO A 201 -7.09 -7.58 -21.53
N ALA A 202 -7.62 -6.61 -22.28
CA ALA A 202 -8.15 -5.40 -21.67
C ALA A 202 -9.30 -5.76 -20.71
N ILE A 203 -9.28 -5.19 -19.51
CA ILE A 203 -10.36 -5.30 -18.53
C ILE A 203 -11.65 -4.78 -19.19
N ASN A 204 -12.79 -5.45 -18.97
CA ASN A 204 -14.09 -4.93 -19.40
C ASN A 204 -14.31 -3.54 -18.74
N PRO A 205 -14.40 -2.44 -19.51
CA PRO A 205 -14.53 -1.10 -18.96
C PRO A 205 -15.73 -0.94 -18.01
N GLU A 206 -16.82 -1.67 -18.26
CA GLU A 206 -18.01 -1.65 -17.39
C GLU A 206 -17.71 -2.16 -15.98
N LEU A 207 -16.71 -3.04 -15.79
CA LEU A 207 -16.35 -3.54 -14.46
C LEU A 207 -15.61 -2.49 -13.62
N LEU A 208 -15.09 -1.42 -14.23
CA LEU A 208 -14.37 -0.35 -13.53
C LEU A 208 -15.27 0.84 -13.16
N THR A 209 -16.54 0.83 -13.53
CA THR A 209 -17.48 1.89 -13.14
C THR A 209 -17.82 1.81 -11.64
N LEU A 210 -18.41 2.89 -11.12
CA LEU A 210 -19.04 2.89 -9.80
C LEU A 210 -20.55 2.99 -9.97
N HIS A 211 -21.30 2.14 -9.26
CA HIS A 211 -22.75 2.22 -9.21
C HIS A 211 -23.21 2.75 -7.86
N ALA A 212 -24.22 3.62 -7.88
CA ALA A 212 -24.92 4.02 -6.66
C ALA A 212 -26.04 3.00 -6.40
N ALA A 213 -26.17 2.59 -5.15
CA ALA A 213 -27.20 1.70 -4.66
C ALA A 213 -27.85 2.29 -3.41
N ARG A 214 -29.01 1.74 -3.03
CA ARG A 214 -29.78 2.23 -1.89
C ARG A 214 -30.19 1.10 -0.97
N LEU A 215 -30.08 1.33 0.33
CA LEU A 215 -30.65 0.48 1.37
C LEU A 215 -32.18 0.52 1.33
N SER A 216 -32.80 -0.46 1.99
CA SER A 216 -34.24 -0.43 2.22
C SER A 216 -34.64 0.81 3.03
N ASP A 217 -35.76 1.44 2.69
CA ASP A 217 -36.34 2.56 3.46
C ASP A 217 -36.67 2.20 4.93
N ASN A 218 -36.69 0.89 5.26
CA ASN A 218 -36.89 0.42 6.62
C ASN A 218 -35.63 0.50 7.50
N ALA A 219 -34.45 0.75 6.92
CA ALA A 219 -33.23 0.97 7.69
C ALA A 219 -33.33 2.28 8.47
N ASP A 220 -33.26 2.23 9.80
CA ASP A 220 -33.41 3.40 10.66
C ASP A 220 -32.04 3.97 11.05
N PHE A 221 -31.73 5.15 10.53
CA PHE A 221 -30.55 5.94 10.90
C PHE A 221 -30.92 7.23 11.67
N THR A 222 -32.18 7.36 12.13
CA THR A 222 -32.64 8.55 12.86
C THR A 222 -32.25 8.55 14.33
N GLY A 223 -31.98 7.36 14.89
CA GLY A 223 -31.49 7.16 16.25
C GLY A 223 -29.97 7.00 16.35
N THR A 224 -29.50 6.68 17.56
CA THR A 224 -28.09 6.35 17.80
C THR A 224 -27.79 4.93 17.29
N TRP A 225 -27.10 4.83 16.15
CA TRP A 225 -26.66 3.55 15.56
C TRP A 225 -25.17 3.23 15.78
N LEU A 226 -24.44 4.19 16.34
CA LEU A 226 -23.08 4.00 16.84
C LEU A 226 -23.10 3.74 18.35
N ASN A 227 -22.15 2.97 18.85
CA ASN A 227 -22.09 2.60 20.27
C ASN A 227 -21.42 3.71 21.11
N GLU A 228 -22.23 4.55 21.76
CA GLU A 228 -21.76 5.60 22.69
C GLU A 228 -20.91 5.09 23.87
N ALA A 229 -21.02 3.79 24.21
CA ALA A 229 -20.18 3.19 25.25
C ALA A 229 -18.77 2.81 24.75
N ASP A 230 -18.57 2.73 23.43
CA ASP A 230 -17.24 2.56 22.84
C ASP A 230 -16.54 3.93 22.76
N PRO A 231 -15.34 4.11 23.38
CA PRO A 231 -14.67 5.41 23.40
C PRO A 231 -14.33 5.96 22.01
N LEU A 232 -14.04 5.09 21.04
CA LEU A 232 -13.69 5.50 19.69
C LEU A 232 -14.93 5.98 18.93
N GLU A 233 -16.01 5.20 18.97
CA GLU A 233 -17.28 5.59 18.35
C GLU A 233 -17.85 6.87 19.01
N GLN A 234 -17.78 7.01 20.33
CA GLN A 234 -18.17 8.25 21.03
C GLN A 234 -17.34 9.46 20.61
N THR A 235 -16.03 9.28 20.42
CA THR A 235 -15.15 10.36 19.96
C THR A 235 -15.49 10.78 18.52
N TYR A 236 -15.82 9.82 17.66
CA TYR A 236 -16.32 10.08 16.31
C TYR A 236 -17.64 10.86 16.34
N ILE A 237 -18.62 10.44 17.15
CA ILE A 237 -19.92 11.13 17.32
C ILE A 237 -19.69 12.58 17.75
N ASN A 238 -18.79 12.83 18.71
CA ASN A 238 -18.48 14.17 19.18
C ASN A 238 -17.86 15.04 18.08
N ALA A 239 -16.94 14.47 17.30
CA ALA A 239 -16.25 15.17 16.21
C ALA A 239 -17.20 15.54 15.06
N LYS A 240 -18.06 14.59 14.63
CA LYS A 240 -19.04 14.79 13.56
C LYS A 240 -20.34 15.44 14.05
N LYS A 241 -20.46 15.70 15.36
CA LYS A 241 -21.65 16.28 16.02
C LYS A 241 -22.93 15.46 15.80
N GLY A 242 -22.78 14.14 15.84
CA GLY A 242 -23.87 13.17 15.66
C GLY A 242 -23.39 11.87 15.00
N CYS A 243 -24.31 10.92 14.84
CA CYS A 243 -24.09 9.66 14.13
C CYS A 243 -24.20 9.86 12.61
N ILE A 244 -23.29 10.65 12.05
CA ILE A 244 -23.30 11.10 10.65
C ILE A 244 -22.11 10.47 9.91
N LEU A 245 -22.38 9.82 8.78
CA LEU A 245 -21.36 9.32 7.85
C LEU A 245 -21.31 10.19 6.60
N ASN A 246 -22.44 10.32 5.92
CA ASN A 246 -22.64 11.13 4.72
C ASN A 246 -24.00 11.87 4.78
N ALA A 247 -24.37 12.56 3.69
CA ALA A 247 -25.60 13.34 3.63
C ALA A 247 -26.87 12.48 3.56
N ASP A 248 -26.80 11.30 2.95
CA ASP A 248 -27.89 10.33 2.84
C ASP A 248 -27.41 8.94 3.25
N PRO A 249 -27.68 8.50 4.49
CA PRO A 249 -27.18 7.23 5.02
C PRO A 249 -27.84 6.01 4.37
N HIS A 250 -28.89 6.19 3.55
CA HIS A 250 -29.47 5.09 2.77
C HIS A 250 -28.74 4.86 1.45
N GLU A 251 -27.93 5.80 0.99
CA GLU A 251 -27.18 5.66 -0.26
C GLU A 251 -25.76 5.15 -0.01
N TYR A 252 -25.34 4.21 -0.85
CA TYR A 252 -24.00 3.64 -0.86
C TYR A 252 -23.55 3.36 -2.28
N PHE A 253 -22.29 2.96 -2.44
CA PHE A 253 -21.72 2.64 -3.74
C PHE A 253 -21.25 1.21 -3.80
N THR A 254 -21.17 0.69 -5.02
CA THR A 254 -20.63 -0.62 -5.31
C THR A 254 -19.52 -0.51 -6.35
N ILE A 255 -18.54 -1.41 -6.23
CA ILE A 255 -17.55 -1.71 -7.27
C ILE A 255 -17.54 -3.23 -7.50
N SER A 256 -17.04 -3.65 -8.66
CA SER A 256 -16.85 -5.07 -8.96
C SER A 256 -15.62 -5.65 -8.25
N ASP A 257 -15.59 -6.97 -8.13
CA ASP A 257 -14.45 -7.75 -7.65
C ASP A 257 -13.23 -7.53 -8.57
N THR A 258 -13.46 -7.45 -9.89
CA THR A 258 -12.42 -7.07 -10.86
C THR A 258 -11.84 -5.67 -10.58
N ALA A 259 -12.67 -4.68 -10.23
CA ALA A 259 -12.19 -3.34 -9.88
C ALA A 259 -11.38 -3.33 -8.58
N GLU A 260 -11.81 -4.07 -7.55
CA GLU A 260 -11.03 -4.22 -6.32
C GLU A 260 -9.66 -4.86 -6.61
N HIS A 261 -9.61 -5.94 -7.39
CA HIS A 261 -8.33 -6.55 -7.79
C HIS A 261 -7.43 -5.59 -8.56
N ALA A 262 -8.00 -4.79 -9.47
CA ALA A 262 -7.24 -3.75 -10.18
C ALA A 262 -6.67 -2.69 -9.22
N LEU A 263 -7.41 -2.31 -8.17
CA LEU A 263 -6.96 -1.40 -7.12
C LEU A 263 -5.87 -2.02 -6.24
N ILE A 264 -5.97 -3.31 -5.89
CA ILE A 264 -4.93 -4.05 -5.15
C ILE A 264 -3.62 -4.04 -5.94
N GLN A 265 -3.67 -4.43 -7.22
CA GLN A 265 -2.51 -4.45 -8.10
C GLN A 265 -1.89 -3.05 -8.23
N ALA A 266 -2.70 -2.04 -8.58
CA ALA A 266 -2.22 -0.68 -8.75
C ALA A 266 -1.61 -0.11 -7.46
N THR A 267 -2.20 -0.39 -6.30
CA THR A 267 -1.69 0.08 -5.00
C THR A 267 -0.29 -0.47 -4.72
N ASN A 268 -0.11 -1.78 -4.87
CA ASN A 268 1.17 -2.44 -4.62
C ASN A 268 2.25 -2.01 -5.63
N GLU A 269 1.87 -1.88 -6.91
CA GLU A 269 2.76 -1.47 -7.98
C GLU A 269 3.21 -0.01 -7.85
N VAL A 270 2.24 0.89 -7.67
CA VAL A 270 2.51 2.33 -7.52
C VAL A 270 3.34 2.58 -6.27
N HIS A 271 3.07 1.91 -5.14
CA HIS A 271 3.92 2.04 -3.95
C HIS A 271 5.41 1.75 -4.27
N LEU A 272 5.71 0.66 -4.96
CA LEU A 272 7.09 0.33 -5.35
C LEU A 272 7.70 1.34 -6.33
N MET A 273 6.91 1.86 -7.27
CA MET A 273 7.36 2.93 -8.17
C MET A 273 7.73 4.21 -7.39
N TYR A 274 6.94 4.58 -6.39
CA TYR A 274 7.22 5.72 -5.50
C TYR A 274 8.49 5.49 -4.66
N LEU A 275 8.71 4.27 -4.14
CA LEU A 275 9.95 3.93 -3.45
C LEU A 275 11.17 3.99 -4.38
N HIS A 276 11.04 3.50 -5.61
CA HIS A 276 12.09 3.58 -6.62
C HIS A 276 12.44 5.03 -6.96
N ALA A 277 11.43 5.87 -7.18
CA ALA A 277 11.63 7.30 -7.43
C ALA A 277 12.26 7.99 -6.20
N THR A 278 11.85 7.63 -4.99
CA THR A 278 12.45 8.14 -3.74
C THR A 278 13.95 7.83 -3.64
N GLU A 279 14.35 6.59 -3.97
CA GLU A 279 15.76 6.20 -4.02
C GLU A 279 16.56 7.04 -5.03
N LYS A 280 16.00 7.27 -6.22
CA LYS A 280 16.62 8.10 -7.26
C LYS A 280 16.80 9.55 -6.79
N VAL A 281 15.76 10.13 -6.19
CA VAL A 281 15.79 11.49 -5.63
C VAL A 281 16.87 11.63 -4.56
N LEU A 282 16.95 10.68 -3.61
CA LEU A 282 17.90 10.78 -2.50
C LEU A 282 19.36 10.57 -2.93
N LYS A 283 19.59 9.93 -4.09
CA LYS A 283 20.91 9.74 -4.71
C LYS A 283 21.38 10.94 -5.56
N ASP A 284 20.51 11.86 -5.94
CA ASP A 284 20.84 13.02 -6.79
C ASP A 284 20.39 14.35 -6.16
N ASP A 285 21.35 15.18 -5.73
CA ASP A 285 21.08 16.51 -5.17
C ASP A 285 20.30 17.42 -6.13
N ASN A 286 20.42 17.24 -7.45
CA ASN A 286 19.65 18.05 -8.40
C ASN A 286 18.16 17.71 -8.37
N LEU A 287 17.82 16.43 -8.21
CA LEU A 287 16.43 16.01 -8.03
C LEU A 287 15.90 16.45 -6.67
N LEU A 288 16.68 16.26 -5.59
CA LEU A 288 16.26 16.61 -4.24
C LEU A 288 15.98 18.10 -4.05
N LYS A 289 16.68 18.98 -4.77
CA LYS A 289 16.40 20.44 -4.77
C LYS A 289 14.97 20.78 -5.20
N LEU A 290 14.37 20.00 -6.11
CA LEU A 290 13.03 20.24 -6.65
C LEU A 290 11.93 20.09 -5.59
N PHE A 291 12.22 19.41 -4.48
CA PHE A 291 11.28 19.19 -3.39
C PHE A 291 11.21 20.39 -2.42
N ASN A 292 12.12 21.36 -2.58
CA ASN A 292 12.20 22.55 -1.75
C ASN A 292 12.26 22.21 -0.23
N ILE A 293 12.99 21.15 0.12
CA ILE A 293 13.25 20.77 1.51
C ILE A 293 14.55 21.43 1.97
N PRO A 294 14.61 22.07 3.17
CA PRO A 294 15.82 22.70 3.67
C PRO A 294 17.06 21.81 3.59
N GLU A 295 18.13 22.29 2.94
CA GLU A 295 19.34 21.50 2.62
C GLU A 295 20.00 20.87 3.86
N ILE A 296 19.87 21.53 5.02
CA ILE A 296 20.35 21.03 6.31
C ILE A 296 19.76 19.66 6.71
N LEU A 297 18.60 19.30 6.15
CA LEU A 297 17.93 18.03 6.40
C LEU A 297 18.31 16.92 5.40
N TRP A 298 18.98 17.22 4.29
CA TRP A 298 19.30 16.19 3.29
C TRP A 298 20.12 15.01 3.85
N PRO A 299 21.15 15.22 4.71
CA PRO A 299 21.83 14.11 5.36
C PRO A 299 20.93 13.30 6.30
N ARG A 300 19.88 13.91 6.87
CA ARG A 300 18.90 13.22 7.72
C ARG A 300 17.88 12.44 6.90
N LEU A 301 17.43 12.97 5.76
CA LEU A 301 16.58 12.27 4.81
C LEU A 301 17.24 10.98 4.33
N ARG A 302 18.50 11.07 3.87
CA ARG A 302 19.29 9.92 3.43
C ARG A 302 19.46 8.85 4.52
N ARG A 303 19.75 9.26 5.75
CA ARG A 303 19.85 8.34 6.90
C ARG A 303 18.50 7.72 7.27
N SER A 304 17.43 8.51 7.22
CA SER A 304 16.05 8.02 7.46
C SER A 304 15.70 6.93 6.45
N TRP A 305 15.96 7.18 5.17
CA TRP A 305 15.74 6.20 4.11
C TRP A 305 16.55 4.92 4.30
N GLN A 306 17.85 5.03 4.55
CA GLN A 306 18.74 3.86 4.74
C GLN A 306 18.38 3.02 5.96
N GLY A 307 17.97 3.65 7.07
CA GLY A 307 17.75 2.97 8.34
C GLY A 307 16.30 2.60 8.64
N ARG A 308 15.33 3.27 8.01
CA ARG A 308 13.91 3.23 8.38
C ARG A 308 12.97 3.02 7.20
N ARG A 309 13.48 2.43 6.12
CA ARG A 309 12.69 2.12 4.92
C ARG A 309 11.45 1.28 5.24
N HIS A 310 11.62 0.22 6.04
CA HIS A 310 10.54 -0.73 6.37
C HIS A 310 9.69 -0.30 7.58
N ASP A 311 9.90 0.92 8.08
CA ASP A 311 9.15 1.46 9.22
C ASP A 311 7.94 2.31 8.80
N MET A 312 7.65 2.42 7.50
CA MET A 312 6.43 3.09 7.07
C MET A 312 5.22 2.26 7.51
N VAL A 313 4.33 2.86 8.32
CA VAL A 313 3.17 2.13 8.86
C VAL A 313 2.03 2.21 7.88
N THR A 314 1.65 3.40 7.43
CA THR A 314 0.52 3.56 6.51
C THR A 314 0.60 4.81 5.63
N GLY A 315 -0.14 4.79 4.53
CA GLY A 315 -0.35 5.91 3.62
C GLY A 315 -1.66 5.71 2.84
N ARG A 316 -2.05 6.71 2.03
CA ARG A 316 -3.26 6.65 1.21
C ARG A 316 -3.01 7.16 -0.20
N LEU A 317 -3.32 6.36 -1.20
CA LEU A 317 -3.27 6.74 -2.61
C LEU A 317 -4.64 7.23 -3.06
N ASP A 318 -4.65 8.31 -3.82
CA ASP A 318 -5.87 8.94 -4.32
C ASP A 318 -6.00 8.67 -5.83
N PHE A 319 -7.08 8.02 -6.24
CA PHE A 319 -7.30 7.53 -7.60
C PHE A 319 -8.57 8.10 -8.25
N CYS A 320 -8.51 8.24 -9.58
CA CYS A 320 -9.68 8.26 -10.45
C CYS A 320 -9.90 6.88 -11.07
N MET A 321 -11.11 6.36 -10.98
CA MET A 321 -11.48 5.06 -11.56
C MET A 321 -12.86 5.17 -12.21
N ASP A 322 -12.94 4.81 -13.49
CA ASP A 322 -14.19 4.59 -14.23
C ASP A 322 -13.90 3.78 -15.51
N GLU A 323 -14.83 3.79 -16.49
CA GLU A 323 -14.67 3.06 -17.75
C GLU A 323 -13.43 3.48 -18.57
N ARG A 324 -12.83 4.65 -18.28
CA ARG A 324 -11.61 5.10 -18.95
C ARG A 324 -10.36 4.42 -18.39
N GLY A 325 -10.46 3.77 -17.23
CA GLY A 325 -9.38 3.09 -16.52
C GLY A 325 -9.10 3.69 -15.14
N LEU A 326 -7.91 3.40 -14.63
CA LEU A 326 -7.47 3.78 -13.28
C LEU A 326 -6.25 4.71 -13.36
N LYS A 327 -6.31 5.87 -12.70
CA LYS A 327 -5.22 6.88 -12.66
C LYS A 327 -4.97 7.37 -11.24
N VAL A 328 -3.70 7.42 -10.83
CA VAL A 328 -3.28 7.96 -9.53
C VAL A 328 -3.04 9.46 -9.63
N TYR A 329 -3.60 10.21 -8.68
CA TYR A 329 -3.36 11.65 -8.53
C TYR A 329 -2.16 11.94 -7.66
N GLU A 330 -2.09 11.30 -6.49
CA GLU A 330 -1.04 11.50 -5.49
C GLU A 330 -0.96 10.35 -4.47
N TYR A 331 0.13 10.36 -3.70
CA TYR A 331 0.36 9.43 -2.60
C TYR A 331 0.54 10.18 -1.29
N ASN A 332 -0.45 10.13 -0.40
CA ASN A 332 -0.38 10.68 0.94
C ASN A 332 0.42 9.74 1.85
N ALA A 333 1.75 9.72 1.71
CA ALA A 333 2.65 8.81 2.44
C ALA A 333 3.09 9.32 3.84
N ASP A 334 2.86 10.60 4.15
CA ASP A 334 3.33 11.23 5.39
C ASP A 334 2.28 11.21 6.52
N SER A 335 1.08 11.71 6.23
CA SER A 335 -0.01 11.82 7.20
C SER A 335 -1.35 11.62 6.48
N ALA A 336 -1.79 10.36 6.41
CA ALA A 336 -3.07 9.99 5.84
C ALA A 336 -4.11 9.75 6.95
N SER A 337 -5.35 10.15 6.68
CA SER A 337 -6.54 9.91 7.51
C SER A 337 -7.54 9.01 6.78
N CYS A 338 -8.77 8.91 7.30
CA CYS A 338 -9.89 8.09 6.81
C CYS A 338 -9.89 6.61 7.24
N HIS A 339 -8.89 6.17 8.02
CA HIS A 339 -8.81 4.78 8.49
C HIS A 339 -9.97 4.38 9.40
N THR A 340 -10.41 5.29 10.29
CA THR A 340 -11.50 5.01 11.23
C THR A 340 -12.81 4.80 10.49
N GLU A 341 -13.08 5.66 9.50
CA GLU A 341 -14.29 5.58 8.69
C GLU A 341 -14.33 4.29 7.88
N ALA A 342 -13.23 3.97 7.20
CA ALA A 342 -13.10 2.78 6.37
C ALA A 342 -13.16 1.48 7.19
N SER A 343 -12.51 1.43 8.35
CA SER A 343 -12.37 0.19 9.12
C SER A 343 -13.52 -0.09 10.07
N LEU A 344 -14.19 0.95 10.59
CA LEU A 344 -15.18 0.81 11.67
C LEU A 344 -16.54 1.41 11.32
N ILE A 345 -16.58 2.67 10.90
CA ILE A 345 -17.86 3.39 10.76
C ILE A 345 -18.71 2.80 9.62
N ILE A 346 -18.09 2.46 8.48
CA ILE A 346 -18.79 1.79 7.37
C ILE A 346 -19.30 0.40 7.78
N LYS A 347 -18.51 -0.36 8.53
CA LYS A 347 -18.97 -1.65 9.09
C LYS A 347 -20.21 -1.47 9.98
N ARG A 348 -20.19 -0.51 10.91
CA ARG A 348 -21.35 -0.19 11.77
C ARG A 348 -22.56 0.26 10.95
N TRP A 349 -22.33 1.05 9.91
CA TRP A 349 -23.37 1.49 8.99
C TRP A 349 -24.04 0.30 8.28
N ALA A 350 -23.24 -0.66 7.78
CA ALA A 350 -23.75 -1.84 7.12
C ALA A 350 -24.55 -2.75 8.07
N GLU A 351 -24.04 -2.93 9.30
CA GLU A 351 -24.72 -3.66 10.38
C GLU A 351 -26.08 -3.02 10.71
N GLN A 352 -26.13 -1.69 10.90
CA GLN A 352 -27.36 -0.95 11.17
C GLN A 352 -28.34 -1.02 9.99
N GLY A 353 -27.83 -0.93 8.76
CA GLY A 353 -28.62 -1.00 7.54
C GLY A 353 -29.17 -2.40 7.23
N GLY A 354 -28.71 -3.43 7.94
CA GLY A 354 -29.01 -4.84 7.64
C GLY A 354 -28.44 -5.29 6.29
N LEU A 355 -27.39 -4.64 5.80
CA LEU A 355 -26.80 -4.92 4.50
C LEU A 355 -25.87 -6.13 4.60
N THR A 356 -26.22 -7.19 3.88
CA THR A 356 -25.44 -8.43 3.81
C THR A 356 -24.83 -8.68 2.43
N GLU A 357 -25.21 -7.88 1.44
CA GLU A 357 -24.70 -8.00 0.07
C GLU A 357 -23.32 -7.36 -0.06
N GLY A 358 -22.45 -8.03 -0.81
CA GLY A 358 -21.07 -7.62 -1.03
C GLY A 358 -20.16 -7.74 0.19
N ARG A 359 -18.87 -7.46 -0.01
CA ARG A 359 -17.84 -7.41 1.04
C ARG A 359 -17.49 -5.97 1.41
N ASP A 360 -16.99 -5.76 2.63
CA ASP A 360 -16.42 -4.48 3.05
C ASP A 360 -14.92 -4.47 2.71
N PRO A 361 -14.45 -3.64 1.77
CA PRO A 361 -13.03 -3.61 1.43
C PRO A 361 -12.15 -3.01 2.55
N GLY A 362 -12.73 -2.48 3.63
CA GLY A 362 -12.00 -1.93 4.77
C GLY A 362 -11.98 -2.82 6.02
N GLU A 363 -12.60 -4.01 5.99
CA GLU A 363 -12.84 -4.81 7.21
C GLU A 363 -11.56 -5.22 7.95
N ASP A 364 -10.52 -5.57 7.20
CA ASP A 364 -9.25 -6.08 7.75
C ASP A 364 -8.24 -4.96 8.08
N LEU A 365 -8.53 -3.69 7.76
CA LEU A 365 -7.57 -2.59 7.85
C LEU A 365 -6.96 -2.45 9.26
N ARG A 366 -7.78 -2.62 10.31
CA ARG A 366 -7.33 -2.57 11.71
C ARG A 366 -6.35 -3.69 12.04
N ASP A 367 -6.62 -4.90 11.57
CA ASP A 367 -5.81 -6.07 11.88
C ASP A 367 -4.48 -6.02 11.13
N ILE A 368 -4.50 -5.58 9.86
CA ILE A 368 -3.29 -5.34 9.06
C ILE A 368 -2.41 -4.24 9.69
N LEU A 369 -3.01 -3.15 10.19
CA LEU A 369 -2.27 -2.09 10.91
C LEU A 369 -1.66 -2.60 12.21
N THR A 370 -2.45 -3.34 13.00
CA THR A 370 -1.98 -3.96 14.25
C THR A 370 -0.79 -4.87 13.97
N ASP A 371 -0.87 -5.69 12.94
CA ASP A 371 0.23 -6.58 12.60
C ASP A 371 1.46 -5.82 12.08
N THR A 372 1.26 -4.76 11.30
CA THR A 372 2.35 -3.91 10.81
C THR A 372 3.14 -3.31 11.98
N TRP A 373 2.48 -2.80 13.02
CA TRP A 373 3.16 -2.26 14.20
C TRP A 373 4.11 -3.25 14.86
N LYS A 374 3.74 -4.54 14.91
CA LYS A 374 4.57 -5.60 15.50
C LYS A 374 5.89 -5.82 14.76
N HIS A 375 5.94 -5.43 13.48
CA HIS A 375 7.09 -5.60 12.60
C HIS A 375 7.91 -4.31 12.40
N THR A 376 7.51 -3.20 13.03
CA THR A 376 8.28 -1.95 13.02
C THR A 376 9.43 -1.96 14.04
N SER A 377 10.35 -1.02 13.91
CA SER A 377 11.38 -0.72 14.92
C SER A 377 10.90 0.15 16.09
N ALA A 378 9.58 0.23 16.33
CA ALA A 378 9.02 1.07 17.38
C ALA A 378 9.56 0.69 18.79
N LYS A 379 9.73 1.71 19.64
CA LYS A 379 10.15 1.48 21.03
C LYS A 379 8.93 1.06 21.87
N PRO A 380 9.11 0.41 23.05
CA PRO A 380 8.01 -0.15 23.84
C PRO A 380 6.90 0.81 24.26
N PHE A 381 7.15 2.13 24.23
CA PHE A 381 6.17 3.15 24.55
C PHE A 381 6.14 4.23 23.47
N ILE A 382 4.96 4.49 22.90
CA ILE A 382 4.73 5.41 21.78
C ILE A 382 3.89 6.60 22.23
N HIS A 383 4.42 7.81 22.09
CA HIS A 383 3.65 9.05 22.24
C HIS A 383 2.92 9.36 20.94
N ILE A 384 1.60 9.45 20.98
CA ILE A 384 0.76 9.80 19.84
C ILE A 384 0.54 11.30 19.86
N MET A 385 1.15 12.03 18.93
CA MET A 385 1.05 13.49 18.86
C MET A 385 -0.01 13.90 17.85
N GLN A 386 -1.00 14.68 18.31
CA GLN A 386 -2.05 15.23 17.46
C GLN A 386 -2.23 16.74 17.65
N ASP A 387 -2.90 17.39 16.71
CA ASP A 387 -3.36 18.76 16.88
C ASP A 387 -4.67 18.81 17.69
N ASN A 388 -5.11 20.01 18.04
CA ASN A 388 -6.37 20.30 18.70
C ASN A 388 -7.54 20.34 17.68
N ASP A 389 -7.76 19.22 16.98
CA ASP A 389 -8.81 19.05 15.99
C ASP A 389 -9.70 17.85 16.35
N GLY A 390 -11.02 18.00 16.18
CA GLY A 390 -11.99 16.96 16.53
C GLY A 390 -11.86 15.70 15.69
N GLU A 391 -11.52 15.84 14.41
CA GLU A 391 -11.28 14.73 13.48
C GLU A 391 -10.05 13.93 13.88
N GLU A 392 -9.00 14.63 14.31
CA GLU A 392 -7.77 14.00 14.75
C GLU A 392 -7.94 13.19 16.04
N ASN A 393 -8.89 13.56 16.91
CA ASN A 393 -9.13 12.81 18.16
C ASN A 393 -9.51 11.35 17.91
N TYR A 394 -10.46 11.07 17.01
CA TYR A 394 -10.86 9.69 16.74
C TYR A 394 -9.81 8.97 15.88
N HIS A 395 -9.10 9.68 15.00
CA HIS A 395 -8.02 9.10 14.21
C HIS A 395 -6.85 8.65 15.10
N ALA A 396 -6.43 9.50 16.03
CA ALA A 396 -5.39 9.19 17.01
C ALA A 396 -5.80 8.06 17.95
N LEU A 397 -7.06 8.04 18.41
CA LEU A 397 -7.58 6.98 19.25
C LEU A 397 -7.68 5.64 18.50
N PHE A 398 -8.08 5.65 17.23
CA PHE A 398 -8.06 4.45 16.38
C PHE A 398 -6.64 3.89 16.26
N MET A 399 -5.65 4.75 15.95
CA MET A 399 -4.26 4.31 15.89
C MET A 399 -3.76 3.79 17.23
N ALA A 400 -4.12 4.44 18.35
CA ALA A 400 -3.80 3.99 19.70
C ALA A 400 -4.31 2.56 19.96
N GLN A 401 -5.53 2.23 19.51
CA GLN A 401 -6.07 0.88 19.64
C GLN A 401 -5.23 -0.16 18.87
N THR A 402 -4.75 0.16 17.67
CA THR A 402 -3.86 -0.74 16.90
C THR A 402 -2.49 -0.91 17.56
N ILE A 403 -1.92 0.17 18.09
CA ILE A 403 -0.63 0.18 18.80
C ILE A 403 -0.71 -0.68 20.07
N ILE A 404 -1.78 -0.51 20.86
CA ILE A 404 -2.04 -1.29 22.08
C ILE A 404 -2.25 -2.76 21.75
N ALA A 405 -3.06 -3.07 20.72
CA ALA A 405 -3.28 -4.43 20.26
C ALA A 405 -2.00 -5.11 19.75
N ALA A 406 -1.05 -4.33 19.23
CA ALA A 406 0.28 -4.80 18.84
C ALA A 406 1.23 -5.03 20.03
N GLY A 407 0.82 -4.71 21.26
CA GLY A 407 1.57 -4.96 22.50
C GLY A 407 2.42 -3.78 23.01
N TYR A 408 2.28 -2.59 22.42
CA TYR A 408 3.00 -1.39 22.87
C TYR A 408 2.19 -0.59 23.90
N GLY A 409 2.89 0.11 24.79
CA GLY A 409 2.26 1.16 25.59
C GLY A 409 2.12 2.45 24.77
N CYS A 410 1.09 3.26 25.02
CA CYS A 410 0.97 4.55 24.36
C CYS A 410 0.33 5.63 25.23
N ARG A 411 0.54 6.89 24.85
CA ARG A 411 -0.15 8.06 25.40
C ARG A 411 -0.43 9.06 24.28
N ILE A 412 -1.67 9.56 24.21
CA ILE A 412 -2.05 10.64 23.29
C ILE A 412 -1.67 11.98 23.92
N ILE A 413 -1.02 12.83 23.12
CA ILE A 413 -0.59 14.18 23.42
C ILE A 413 -1.38 15.15 22.54
N HIS A 414 -2.15 16.04 23.16
CA HIS A 414 -2.98 17.03 22.46
C HIS A 414 -2.25 18.36 22.37
N GLY A 415 -1.94 18.80 21.15
CA GLY A 415 -1.08 19.97 20.93
C GLY A 415 0.33 19.76 21.48
N LEU A 416 0.94 20.84 21.98
CA LEU A 416 2.33 20.83 22.49
C LEU A 416 2.45 21.34 23.94
N ASP A 417 1.36 21.82 24.54
CA ASP A 417 1.38 22.58 25.79
C ASP A 417 1.83 21.76 27.01
N GLU A 418 1.63 20.43 26.97
CA GLU A 418 2.07 19.53 28.04
C GLU A 418 3.53 19.09 27.91
N LEU A 419 4.17 19.39 26.77
CA LEU A 419 5.56 19.02 26.54
C LEU A 419 6.50 20.05 27.16
N THR A 420 7.51 19.55 27.88
CA THR A 420 8.53 20.39 28.51
C THR A 420 9.91 19.76 28.37
N TRP A 421 10.97 20.46 28.79
CA TRP A 421 12.31 19.89 28.88
C TRP A 421 12.65 19.52 30.33
N ASN A 422 13.29 18.37 30.53
CA ASN A 422 13.89 18.04 31.82
C ASN A 422 15.24 18.75 32.01
N GLU A 423 15.87 18.55 33.18
CA GLU A 423 17.17 19.17 33.53
C GLU A 423 18.31 18.84 32.55
N THR A 424 18.19 17.76 31.79
CA THR A 424 19.17 17.32 30.78
C THR A 424 18.83 17.77 29.35
N GLY A 425 17.74 18.54 29.17
CA GLY A 425 17.28 19.02 27.88
C GLY A 425 16.56 17.98 27.02
N GLN A 426 16.10 16.87 27.62
CA GLN A 426 15.23 15.89 26.96
C GLN A 426 13.78 16.36 27.02
N VAL A 427 13.02 16.09 25.95
CA VAL A 427 11.58 16.38 25.93
C VAL A 427 10.85 15.34 26.77
N ILE A 428 10.02 15.81 27.71
CA ILE A 428 9.17 15.00 28.59
C ILE A 428 7.71 15.40 28.40
N ASP A 429 6.80 14.46 28.63
CA ASP A 429 5.36 14.71 28.69
C ASP A 429 4.93 15.28 30.05
N GLY A 430 3.63 15.54 30.22
CA GLY A 430 3.05 16.08 31.46
C GLY A 430 3.18 15.16 32.68
N GLU A 431 3.53 13.88 32.51
CA GLU A 431 3.84 12.92 33.59
C GLU A 431 5.34 12.77 33.86
N GLY A 432 6.18 13.54 33.15
CA GLY A 432 7.64 13.48 33.27
C GLY A 432 8.28 12.31 32.54
N ARG A 433 7.54 11.59 31.67
CA ARG A 433 8.11 10.51 30.85
C ARG A 433 8.81 11.11 29.64
N VAL A 434 10.04 10.67 29.41
CA VAL A 434 10.85 11.08 28.25
C VAL A 434 10.23 10.57 26.96
N LEU A 435 10.08 11.46 25.97
CA LEU A 435 9.68 11.09 24.62
C LEU A 435 10.83 10.36 23.93
N GLN A 436 10.59 9.14 23.48
CA GLN A 436 11.58 8.31 22.79
C GLN A 436 11.08 7.77 21.45
N CYS A 437 9.77 7.61 21.29
CA CYS A 437 9.10 7.13 20.09
C CYS A 437 7.78 7.87 19.95
N VAL A 438 7.50 8.38 18.75
CA VAL A 438 6.35 9.21 18.44
C VAL A 438 5.65 8.65 17.20
N TRP A 439 4.33 8.56 17.24
CA TRP A 439 3.50 8.54 16.04
C TRP A 439 2.76 9.88 15.95
N LYS A 440 2.69 10.48 14.76
CA LYS A 440 2.15 11.84 14.58
C LYS A 440 0.99 11.85 13.59
N THR A 441 -0.03 12.68 13.87
CA THR A 441 -1.02 13.10 12.85
C THR A 441 -0.51 14.30 12.05
N TRP A 442 0.37 15.11 12.64
CA TRP A 442 1.00 16.26 12.00
C TRP A 442 1.77 15.85 10.74
N ALA A 443 1.55 16.58 9.64
CA ALA A 443 2.44 16.48 8.49
C ALA A 443 3.83 17.00 8.83
N TRP A 444 4.86 16.36 8.28
CA TRP A 444 6.24 16.85 8.35
C TRP A 444 6.39 18.25 7.77
N GLU A 445 5.60 18.62 6.75
CA GLU A 445 5.67 19.97 6.15
C GLU A 445 5.40 21.07 7.19
N THR A 446 4.55 20.81 8.20
CA THR A 446 4.33 21.78 9.30
C THR A 446 5.63 22.04 10.07
N ALA A 447 6.44 21.01 10.29
CA ALA A 447 7.75 21.14 10.93
C ALA A 447 8.78 21.77 9.98
N LEU A 448 8.74 21.44 8.69
CA LEU A 448 9.61 22.05 7.69
C LEU A 448 9.37 23.56 7.55
N GLU A 449 8.11 24.00 7.64
CA GLU A 449 7.76 25.43 7.62
C GLU A 449 8.31 26.20 8.83
N GLN A 450 8.29 25.60 10.03
CA GLN A 450 8.96 26.18 11.20
C GLN A 450 10.47 26.35 10.95
N LEU A 451 11.09 25.34 10.34
CA LEU A 451 12.51 25.38 9.99
C LEU A 451 12.83 26.45 8.92
N ARG A 452 11.97 26.65 7.92
CA ARG A 452 12.10 27.72 6.91
C ARG A 452 12.07 29.10 7.58
N LYS A 453 11.08 29.34 8.43
CA LYS A 453 10.92 30.61 9.18
C LYS A 453 12.13 30.91 10.06
N GLU A 454 12.74 29.91 10.66
CA GLU A 454 13.96 30.12 11.47
C GLU A 454 15.19 30.41 10.62
N SER A 455 15.32 29.75 9.47
CA SER A 455 16.43 29.96 8.55
C SER A 455 16.42 31.35 7.89
N GLU A 456 15.23 31.91 7.66
CA GLU A 456 15.07 33.30 7.19
C GLU A 456 15.55 34.35 8.21
N ASN A 457 15.44 34.02 9.50
CA ASN A 457 15.79 34.92 10.60
C ASN A 457 17.29 34.88 10.98
N ASP A 458 18.01 33.79 10.68
CA ASP A 458 19.46 33.69 10.94
C ASP A 458 20.18 32.77 9.93
N ARG A 459 20.90 33.38 8.98
CA ARG A 459 21.62 32.69 7.89
C ARG A 459 22.91 31.97 8.34
N THR A 460 23.23 31.93 9.63
CA THR A 460 24.52 31.43 10.14
C THR A 460 24.47 30.04 10.77
N HIS A 461 23.30 29.39 10.83
CA HIS A 461 23.16 28.09 11.47
C HIS A 461 23.91 26.97 10.72
N SER A 462 24.94 26.43 11.39
CA SER A 462 25.65 25.20 10.98
C SER A 462 25.03 23.92 11.54
N VAL A 463 23.98 24.05 12.36
CA VAL A 463 23.27 22.96 13.05
C VAL A 463 21.76 23.25 13.01
N LEU A 464 20.93 22.20 13.02
CA LEU A 464 19.48 22.32 13.09
C LEU A 464 19.06 23.16 14.31
N PRO A 465 18.22 24.19 14.13
CA PRO A 465 17.83 25.14 15.18
C PRO A 465 16.77 24.57 16.14
N ILE A 466 16.95 23.32 16.58
CA ILE A 466 16.10 22.72 17.62
C ILE A 466 16.49 23.24 19.01
N ARG A 467 15.50 23.52 19.86
CA ARG A 467 15.70 23.94 21.25
C ARG A 467 15.89 22.71 22.14
N THR A 468 16.85 22.79 23.05
CA THR A 468 17.08 21.80 24.11
C THR A 468 16.75 22.35 25.50
N GLY A 469 15.98 23.44 25.54
CA GLY A 469 15.58 24.18 26.72
C GLY A 469 15.11 25.59 26.32
N HIS A 470 14.23 26.19 27.11
CA HIS A 470 13.71 27.53 26.87
C HIS A 470 13.32 28.22 28.19
N PRO A 471 13.44 29.57 28.32
CA PRO A 471 13.05 30.29 29.55
C PRO A 471 11.58 30.08 29.95
N HIS A 472 10.70 29.87 28.96
CA HIS A 472 9.34 29.41 29.18
C HIS A 472 9.33 27.89 29.08
N HIS A 473 9.04 27.22 30.21
CA HIS A 473 9.20 25.77 30.37
C HIS A 473 8.30 24.93 29.44
N ASN A 474 7.21 25.52 28.91
CA ASN A 474 6.20 24.88 28.07
C ASN A 474 6.17 25.48 26.65
N ASP A 475 7.33 25.84 26.08
CA ASP A 475 7.43 26.42 24.72
C ASP A 475 8.13 25.45 23.74
N VAL A 476 7.82 24.16 23.86
CA VAL A 476 8.30 23.10 22.96
C VAL A 476 7.61 23.23 21.62
N ARG A 477 8.36 23.36 20.52
CA ARG A 477 7.83 23.41 19.16
C ARG A 477 7.82 22.02 18.52
N LEU A 478 7.09 21.87 17.43
CA LEU A 478 7.00 20.61 16.69
C LEU A 478 8.39 20.14 16.20
N ILE A 479 9.23 21.06 15.68
CA ILE A 479 10.61 20.71 15.27
C ILE A 479 11.49 20.26 16.43
N ASP A 480 11.23 20.71 17.67
CA ASP A 480 12.01 20.35 18.85
C ASP A 480 11.75 18.90 19.28
N VAL A 481 10.65 18.30 18.79
CA VAL A 481 10.32 16.88 18.97
C VAL A 481 10.69 16.10 17.73
N LEU A 482 10.11 16.44 16.57
CA LEU A 482 10.20 15.58 15.38
C LEU A 482 11.61 15.53 14.79
N LEU A 483 12.40 16.60 14.92
CA LEU A 483 13.79 16.64 14.45
C LEU A 483 14.78 16.38 15.59
N ARG A 484 14.35 15.82 16.72
CA ARG A 484 15.25 15.43 17.80
C ARG A 484 15.89 14.07 17.51
N PRO A 485 17.24 13.94 17.49
CA PRO A 485 17.90 12.72 17.01
C PRO A 485 17.54 11.44 17.76
N GLU A 486 17.24 11.54 19.05
CA GLU A 486 16.97 10.38 19.91
C GLU A 486 15.53 9.87 19.84
N ILE A 487 14.63 10.64 19.21
CA ILE A 487 13.20 10.33 19.07
C ILE A 487 12.98 9.60 17.74
N SER A 488 12.43 8.39 17.81
CA SER A 488 11.97 7.67 16.62
C SER A 488 10.59 8.18 16.23
N VAL A 489 10.37 8.64 15.00
CA VAL A 489 9.11 9.26 14.56
C VAL A 489 8.45 8.44 13.46
N PHE A 490 7.15 8.18 13.58
CA PHE A 490 6.32 7.53 12.57
C PHE A 490 5.24 8.51 12.09
N GLU A 491 5.07 8.73 10.78
CA GLU A 491 5.84 8.16 9.66
C GLU A 491 7.31 8.66 9.61
N PRO A 492 8.27 7.84 9.12
CA PRO A 492 9.67 8.23 9.03
C PRO A 492 9.90 9.47 8.16
N LEU A 493 10.95 10.27 8.46
CA LEU A 493 11.23 11.52 7.73
C LEU A 493 11.37 11.34 6.21
N TRP A 494 11.71 10.15 5.69
CA TRP A 494 11.85 9.97 4.25
C TRP A 494 10.50 10.00 3.50
N THR A 495 9.37 9.79 4.19
CA THR A 495 8.04 9.77 3.57
C THR A 495 7.60 11.13 3.04
N VAL A 496 8.29 12.21 3.41
CA VAL A 496 8.10 13.54 2.81
C VAL A 496 8.45 13.58 1.32
N ILE A 497 9.29 12.66 0.85
CA ILE A 497 9.66 12.57 -0.57
C ILE A 497 8.48 12.01 -1.39
N PRO A 498 7.98 10.79 -1.13
CA PRO A 498 6.81 10.28 -1.86
C PRO A 498 5.51 11.06 -1.57
N GLY A 499 5.42 11.73 -0.41
CA GLY A 499 4.30 12.62 -0.07
C GLY A 499 4.30 13.98 -0.77
N ASN A 500 5.41 14.40 -1.37
CA ASN A 500 5.53 15.67 -2.05
C ASN A 500 5.34 15.50 -3.56
N LYS A 501 4.47 16.30 -4.16
CA LYS A 501 4.04 16.19 -5.55
C LYS A 501 5.15 16.50 -6.56
N ALA A 502 6.29 17.07 -6.14
CA ALA A 502 7.50 17.17 -6.96
C ALA A 502 8.03 15.79 -7.42
N ILE A 503 7.60 14.68 -6.79
CA ILE A 503 7.92 13.34 -7.25
C ILE A 503 7.14 12.92 -8.51
N LEU A 504 6.01 13.55 -8.82
CA LEU A 504 5.14 13.14 -9.93
C LEU A 504 5.83 13.30 -11.31
N PRO A 505 6.50 14.43 -11.64
CA PRO A 505 7.30 14.51 -12.87
C PRO A 505 8.43 13.48 -12.94
N ILE A 506 9.00 13.12 -11.79
CA ILE A 506 10.09 12.14 -11.70
C ILE A 506 9.54 10.73 -11.97
N LEU A 507 8.38 10.38 -11.40
CA LEU A 507 7.68 9.13 -11.70
C LEU A 507 7.34 9.03 -13.18
N TRP A 508 6.82 10.10 -13.79
CA TRP A 508 6.54 10.12 -15.21
C TRP A 508 7.80 9.95 -16.06
N SER A 509 8.91 10.57 -15.67
CA SER A 509 10.20 10.40 -16.35
C SER A 509 10.77 8.99 -16.22
N LEU A 510 10.55 8.32 -15.09
CA LEU A 510 11.05 6.95 -14.84
C LEU A 510 10.15 5.88 -15.49
N PHE A 511 8.85 6.14 -15.55
CA PHE A 511 7.83 5.22 -16.06
C PHE A 511 6.93 5.93 -17.09
N PRO A 512 7.48 6.35 -18.23
CA PRO A 512 6.74 7.13 -19.21
C PRO A 512 5.57 6.32 -19.77
N HIS A 513 4.39 6.93 -19.85
CA HIS A 513 3.14 6.32 -20.34
C HIS A 513 2.62 5.15 -19.50
N HIS A 514 3.07 5.00 -18.25
CA HIS A 514 2.56 3.97 -17.36
C HIS A 514 1.02 4.05 -17.22
N PRO A 515 0.29 2.93 -17.26
CA PRO A 515 -1.18 2.92 -17.29
C PRO A 515 -1.81 3.65 -16.10
N TYR A 516 -1.19 3.62 -14.93
CA TYR A 516 -1.71 4.31 -13.74
C TYR A 516 -1.25 5.78 -13.61
N LEU A 517 -0.21 6.21 -14.33
CA LEU A 517 0.32 7.56 -14.18
C LEU A 517 -0.35 8.56 -15.13
N LEU A 518 -0.29 9.82 -14.74
CA LEU A 518 -0.67 10.98 -15.54
C LEU A 518 0.59 11.76 -15.89
N ASP A 519 0.63 12.28 -17.13
CA ASP A 519 1.73 13.16 -17.54
C ASP A 519 1.84 14.33 -16.56
N THR A 520 3.02 14.54 -16.00
CA THR A 520 3.23 15.59 -15.00
C THR A 520 4.57 16.27 -15.23
N GLU A 521 4.56 17.60 -15.22
CA GLU A 521 5.75 18.42 -15.45
C GLU A 521 5.83 19.58 -14.43
N PHE A 522 7.01 20.18 -14.31
CA PHE A 522 7.19 21.42 -13.53
C PHE A 522 6.80 22.68 -14.30
N ASP A 523 6.65 22.58 -15.62
CA ASP A 523 6.22 23.65 -16.52
C ASP A 523 5.07 23.14 -17.40
N ILE A 524 4.29 24.07 -17.98
CA ILE A 524 3.17 23.70 -18.87
C ILE A 524 3.70 23.41 -20.28
N SER A 525 3.81 22.12 -20.63
CA SER A 525 4.20 21.65 -21.96
C SER A 525 3.06 21.74 -23.00
N ASP A 526 3.41 21.57 -24.27
CA ASP A 526 2.44 21.53 -25.37
C ASP A 526 1.43 20.39 -25.21
N GLU A 527 1.85 19.26 -24.64
CA GLU A 527 0.97 18.12 -24.37
C GLU A 527 -0.05 18.46 -23.28
N LEU A 528 0.41 19.05 -22.17
CA LEU A 528 -0.49 19.50 -21.09
C LEU A 528 -1.49 20.56 -21.57
N ARG A 529 -1.08 21.48 -22.46
CA ARG A 529 -2.03 22.43 -23.09
C ARG A 529 -3.09 21.71 -23.92
N ARG A 530 -2.69 20.64 -24.62
CA ARG A 530 -3.59 19.85 -25.48
C ARG A 530 -4.61 19.04 -24.67
N THR A 531 -4.21 18.51 -23.52
CA THR A 531 -5.07 17.69 -22.66
C THR A 531 -5.87 18.48 -21.63
N GLY A 532 -5.42 19.70 -21.30
CA GLY A 532 -5.75 20.36 -20.04
C GLY A 532 -4.87 19.82 -18.90
N TYR A 533 -4.82 20.55 -17.79
CA TYR A 533 -4.00 20.22 -16.63
C TYR A 533 -4.61 20.66 -15.29
N ALA A 534 -4.20 19.99 -14.22
CA ALA A 534 -4.36 20.41 -12.84
C ALA A 534 -3.07 21.11 -12.36
N VAL A 535 -3.21 22.29 -11.77
CA VAL A 535 -2.16 23.02 -11.07
C VAL A 535 -2.19 22.61 -9.61
N LYS A 536 -1.08 22.10 -9.08
CA LYS A 536 -1.00 21.57 -7.71
C LYS A 536 0.27 22.07 -7.00
N PRO A 537 0.18 22.66 -5.79
CA PRO A 537 1.36 23.00 -5.00
C PRO A 537 2.11 21.75 -4.55
N ILE A 538 3.44 21.78 -4.58
CA ILE A 538 4.27 20.58 -4.34
C ILE A 538 4.07 19.95 -2.96
N ALA A 539 3.88 20.74 -1.91
CA ALA A 539 3.59 20.26 -0.55
C ALA A 539 2.16 20.62 -0.09
N GLY A 540 1.26 20.91 -1.05
CA GLY A 540 -0.16 21.15 -0.78
C GLY A 540 -0.89 19.87 -0.39
N ARG A 541 -1.99 20.02 0.38
CA ARG A 541 -2.83 18.93 0.90
C ARG A 541 -4.29 19.37 0.98
N CYS A 542 -5.20 18.42 1.21
CA CYS A 542 -6.63 18.69 1.45
C CYS A 542 -7.34 19.46 0.33
N GLY A 543 -6.85 19.37 -0.91
CA GLY A 543 -7.43 20.10 -2.04
C GLY A 543 -7.19 21.60 -2.02
N ASP A 544 -6.26 22.11 -1.21
CA ASP A 544 -5.92 23.52 -1.14
C ASP A 544 -5.12 24.00 -2.37
N ASN A 545 -5.45 25.20 -2.86
CA ASN A 545 -4.74 25.88 -3.97
C ASN A 545 -4.67 25.04 -5.26
N ILE A 546 -5.70 24.26 -5.56
CA ILE A 546 -5.82 23.46 -6.77
C ILE A 546 -6.50 24.31 -7.85
N GLY A 547 -5.95 24.31 -9.06
CA GLY A 547 -6.60 24.87 -10.25
C GLY A 547 -6.80 23.79 -11.31
N LEU A 548 -7.97 23.70 -11.91
CA LEU A 548 -8.26 22.76 -13.00
C LEU A 548 -8.51 23.52 -14.29
N VAL A 549 -7.67 23.31 -15.31
CA VAL A 549 -7.73 24.02 -16.59
C VAL A 549 -7.98 23.02 -17.72
N ASP A 550 -9.00 23.26 -18.55
CA ASP A 550 -9.28 22.42 -19.72
C ASP A 550 -8.35 22.72 -20.92
N SER A 551 -8.47 21.93 -21.98
CA SER A 551 -7.69 22.09 -23.21
C SER A 551 -7.97 23.39 -23.99
N GLY A 552 -9.00 24.16 -23.59
CA GLY A 552 -9.36 25.45 -24.15
C GLY A 552 -8.88 26.64 -23.30
N ASP A 553 -7.96 26.41 -22.36
CA ASP A 553 -7.48 27.37 -21.35
C ASP A 553 -8.60 27.94 -20.45
N LYS A 554 -9.70 27.19 -20.28
CA LYS A 554 -10.79 27.59 -19.37
C LYS A 554 -10.58 26.95 -18.00
N MET A 555 -10.63 27.77 -16.95
CA MET A 555 -10.68 27.31 -15.56
C MET A 555 -12.02 26.59 -15.29
N LEU A 556 -11.95 25.31 -14.94
CA LEU A 556 -13.06 24.46 -14.58
C LEU A 556 -13.42 24.58 -13.10
N ASP A 557 -12.40 24.66 -12.24
CA ASP A 557 -12.54 24.77 -10.78
C ASP A 557 -11.26 25.36 -10.18
N GLU A 558 -11.38 26.07 -9.07
CA GLU A 558 -10.25 26.65 -8.33
C GLU A 558 -10.55 26.64 -6.83
N THR A 559 -9.57 26.25 -6.03
CA THR A 559 -9.64 26.30 -4.57
C THR A 559 -8.59 27.27 -4.01
N HIS A 560 -8.85 27.77 -2.79
CA HIS A 560 -7.93 28.62 -2.06
C HIS A 560 -7.37 27.88 -0.85
N GLY A 561 -6.23 28.34 -0.33
CA GLY A 561 -5.54 27.71 0.80
C GLY A 561 -4.20 28.36 1.10
N ASN A 562 -3.44 27.74 2.00
CA ASN A 562 -2.22 28.32 2.58
C ASN A 562 -0.93 28.03 1.78
N PHE A 563 -1.02 27.37 0.62
CA PHE A 563 0.13 26.88 -0.16
C PHE A 563 0.41 27.68 -1.43
N GLY A 564 -0.30 28.79 -1.67
CA GLY A 564 -0.17 29.57 -2.91
C GLY A 564 1.21 30.20 -3.16
N GLY A 565 2.11 30.20 -2.17
CA GLY A 565 3.50 30.67 -2.32
C GLY A 565 4.51 29.58 -2.69
N GLN A 566 4.09 28.31 -2.80
CA GLN A 566 4.98 27.19 -3.13
C GLN A 566 5.15 27.00 -4.64
N GLU A 567 6.17 26.24 -5.04
CA GLU A 567 6.25 25.74 -6.41
C GLU A 567 5.05 24.84 -6.74
N ASN A 568 4.69 24.77 -8.02
CA ASN A 568 3.61 23.93 -8.51
C ASN A 568 4.15 22.82 -9.42
N VAL A 569 3.37 21.77 -9.55
CA VAL A 569 3.42 20.84 -10.67
C VAL A 569 2.16 20.95 -11.51
N TYR A 570 2.27 20.57 -12.78
CA TYR A 570 1.19 20.56 -13.74
C TYR A 570 0.95 19.12 -14.17
N GLN A 571 -0.17 18.55 -13.76
CA GLN A 571 -0.53 17.16 -14.03
C GLN A 571 -1.65 17.12 -15.08
N GLN A 572 -1.59 16.21 -16.04
CA GLN A 572 -2.60 15.99 -17.06
C GLN A 572 -4.00 15.95 -16.44
N LEU A 573 -4.92 16.72 -17.02
CA LEU A 573 -6.28 16.78 -16.51
C LEU A 573 -6.98 15.43 -16.70
N TRP A 574 -7.48 14.89 -15.62
CA TRP A 574 -8.29 13.69 -15.59
C TRP A 574 -9.37 13.87 -14.54
N CYS A 575 -10.55 14.37 -14.93
CA CYS A 575 -11.62 14.68 -13.98
C CYS A 575 -12.19 13.41 -13.35
N LEU A 576 -12.63 13.50 -12.08
CA LEU A 576 -13.37 12.45 -11.39
C LEU A 576 -14.69 12.10 -12.11
N PRO A 577 -15.16 10.85 -12.04
CA PRO A 577 -16.49 10.48 -12.52
C PRO A 577 -17.57 11.10 -11.64
N LYS A 578 -18.70 11.46 -12.25
CA LYS A 578 -19.87 11.98 -11.53
C LYS A 578 -20.93 10.88 -11.39
N VAL A 579 -21.14 10.41 -10.17
CA VAL A 579 -22.11 9.36 -9.82
C VAL A 579 -23.03 9.89 -8.71
N ALA A 580 -24.33 9.61 -8.80
CA ALA A 580 -25.32 10.15 -7.85
C ALA A 580 -25.19 11.68 -7.60
N GLN A 581 -24.99 12.43 -8.69
CA GLN A 581 -24.84 13.90 -8.71
C GLN A 581 -23.60 14.49 -8.01
N ARG A 582 -22.64 13.66 -7.60
CA ARG A 582 -21.38 14.09 -6.97
C ARG A 582 -20.17 13.40 -7.60
N TYR A 583 -19.00 14.01 -7.46
CA TYR A 583 -17.76 13.47 -7.98
C TYR A 583 -17.17 12.49 -6.98
N ILE A 584 -16.82 11.29 -7.43
CA ILE A 584 -16.35 10.20 -6.56
C ILE A 584 -14.89 9.91 -6.82
N GLN A 585 -14.06 10.04 -5.79
CA GLN A 585 -12.66 9.62 -5.77
C GLN A 585 -12.53 8.28 -5.04
N VAL A 586 -11.76 7.37 -5.63
CA VAL A 586 -11.39 6.11 -4.99
C VAL A 586 -10.08 6.32 -4.23
N CYS A 587 -10.02 5.89 -2.97
CA CYS A 587 -8.80 5.96 -2.17
C CYS A 587 -8.41 4.56 -1.71
N THR A 588 -7.14 4.19 -1.84
CA THR A 588 -6.61 2.92 -1.32
C THR A 588 -5.64 3.18 -0.18
N PHE A 589 -5.67 2.34 0.84
CA PHE A 589 -4.70 2.39 1.93
C PHE A 589 -3.49 1.53 1.57
N THR A 590 -2.29 2.06 1.80
CA THR A 590 -1.08 1.26 1.91
C THR A 590 -0.79 1.03 3.38
N VAL A 591 -0.56 -0.20 3.81
CA VAL A 591 -0.18 -0.57 5.17
C VAL A 591 1.04 -1.47 5.12
N GLY A 592 2.16 -1.06 5.72
CA GLY A 592 3.44 -1.75 5.58
C GLY A 592 3.96 -1.84 4.13
N GLY A 593 3.46 -0.99 3.23
CA GLY A 593 3.81 -0.99 1.80
C GLY A 593 2.92 -1.86 0.89
N HIS A 594 1.84 -2.43 1.44
CA HIS A 594 0.90 -3.27 0.70
C HIS A 594 -0.53 -2.71 0.79
N TYR A 595 -1.41 -3.13 -0.11
CA TYR A 595 -2.83 -2.81 -0.05
C TYR A 595 -3.44 -3.19 1.32
N GLY A 596 -4.17 -2.27 1.92
CA GLY A 596 -4.87 -2.45 3.21
C GLY A 596 -6.35 -2.12 3.19
N GLY A 597 -6.92 -1.82 2.02
CA GLY A 597 -8.36 -1.56 1.85
C GLY A 597 -8.67 -0.37 0.96
N VAL A 598 -9.96 -0.15 0.69
CA VAL A 598 -10.49 0.94 -0.16
C VAL A 598 -11.54 1.76 0.59
N CYS A 599 -11.56 3.07 0.37
CA CYS A 599 -12.69 3.92 0.71
C CYS A 599 -13.00 4.92 -0.40
N LEU A 600 -14.21 5.50 -0.38
CA LEU A 600 -14.62 6.53 -1.33
C LEU A 600 -14.68 7.90 -0.66
N ARG A 601 -14.26 8.93 -1.40
CA ARG A 601 -14.46 10.34 -1.06
C ARG A 601 -15.36 10.98 -2.10
N SER A 602 -16.28 11.83 -1.66
CA SER A 602 -17.20 12.52 -2.56
C SER A 602 -17.27 14.01 -2.34
N ASP A 603 -17.45 14.76 -3.43
CA ASP A 603 -17.64 16.21 -3.38
C ASP A 603 -18.61 16.68 -4.49
N PRO A 604 -19.43 17.73 -4.27
CA PRO A 604 -20.21 18.34 -5.33
C PRO A 604 -19.37 18.97 -6.45
N SER A 605 -18.12 19.32 -6.16
CA SER A 605 -17.14 19.92 -7.08
C SER A 605 -16.09 18.90 -7.55
N LEU A 606 -15.24 19.28 -8.49
CA LEU A 606 -14.23 18.37 -9.06
C LEU A 606 -13.06 18.09 -8.10
N VAL A 607 -12.89 18.91 -7.07
CA VAL A 607 -11.77 18.85 -6.13
C VAL A 607 -12.25 18.31 -4.78
N ILE A 608 -11.71 17.15 -4.38
CA ILE A 608 -11.87 16.58 -3.03
C ILE A 608 -11.08 17.43 -2.02
N LYS A 609 -11.71 17.72 -0.88
CA LYS A 609 -11.21 18.60 0.18
C LYS A 609 -11.17 17.87 1.53
N LYS A 610 -10.77 18.57 2.61
CA LYS A 610 -10.81 18.00 3.97
C LYS A 610 -12.24 17.61 4.35
N GLU A 611 -13.20 18.48 4.08
CA GLU A 611 -14.61 18.37 4.44
C GLU A 611 -15.44 17.44 3.51
N SER A 612 -14.86 16.96 2.40
CA SER A 612 -15.55 16.05 1.49
C SER A 612 -15.96 14.76 2.21
N ALA A 613 -17.15 14.25 1.89
CA ALA A 613 -17.75 13.13 2.62
C ALA A 613 -16.99 11.82 2.36
N ILE A 614 -17.13 10.88 3.31
CA ILE A 614 -16.80 9.47 3.10
C ILE A 614 -18.10 8.78 2.66
N GLU A 615 -18.03 7.99 1.60
CA GLU A 615 -19.20 7.23 1.12
C GLU A 615 -19.06 5.75 1.48
N PRO A 616 -20.14 5.08 1.94
CA PRO A 616 -20.13 3.65 2.14
C PRO A 616 -19.92 2.91 0.82
N LEU A 617 -19.08 1.89 0.84
CA LEU A 617 -18.69 1.09 -0.32
C LEU A 617 -18.88 -0.40 -0.04
N ARG A 618 -19.39 -1.15 -1.02
CA ARG A 618 -19.39 -2.61 -1.04
C ARG A 618 -18.76 -3.16 -2.32
N VAL A 619 -18.04 -4.27 -2.20
CA VAL A 619 -17.51 -4.99 -3.36
C VAL A 619 -18.44 -6.14 -3.71
N LEU A 620 -18.86 -6.24 -4.97
CA LEU A 620 -19.74 -7.29 -5.48
C LEU A 620 -19.01 -8.21 -6.43
N ASP A 621 -19.44 -9.48 -6.50
CA ASP A 621 -18.98 -10.36 -7.58
C ASP A 621 -19.34 -9.75 -8.95
N ASP A 622 -18.49 -9.92 -9.95
CA ASP A 622 -18.64 -9.31 -11.27
C ASP A 622 -20.03 -9.56 -11.91
N LYS A 623 -20.62 -10.74 -11.68
CA LYS A 623 -21.94 -11.06 -12.22
C LYS A 623 -23.05 -10.30 -11.50
N ALA A 624 -23.02 -10.22 -10.16
CA ALA A 624 -23.95 -9.41 -9.39
C ALA A 624 -23.79 -7.91 -9.71
N PHE A 625 -22.54 -7.45 -9.84
CA PHE A 625 -22.23 -6.07 -10.20
C PHE A 625 -22.82 -5.67 -11.56
N LEU A 626 -22.59 -6.47 -12.60
CA LEU A 626 -23.12 -6.22 -13.95
C LEU A 626 -24.65 -6.37 -14.02
N ALA A 627 -25.28 -7.04 -13.06
CA ALA A 627 -26.74 -7.12 -12.98
C ALA A 627 -27.39 -5.84 -12.42
N GLN A 628 -26.60 -4.92 -11.85
CA GLN A 628 -27.07 -3.61 -11.40
C GLN A 628 -27.15 -2.57 -12.53
N SER A 629 -26.47 -2.83 -13.65
CA SER A 629 -26.26 -1.92 -14.79
C SER A 629 -27.49 -1.70 -15.66
#